data_AF-A0A8J6P1X5-F1
#
_entry.id   AF-A0A8J6P1X5-F1
#
_cell.length_a   1.000
_cell.length_b   1.000
_cell.length_c   1.000
_cell.angle_alpha   90.00
_cell.angle_beta   90.00
_cell.angle_gamma   90.00
#
_symmetry.space_group_name_H-M   'P 1'
#
loop_
_entity.id
_entity.type
_entity.pdbx_description
1 polymer ?
#
loop_
_entity_poly.entity_id
_entity_poly.type
_entity_poly.pdbx_seq_one_letter_code
_entity_poly.pdbx_strand_id
1 'polypeptide(L)'
;MKYLKIHTLEKGWRDRDSIMLHAAFQILVDFVELEKPGEIVDWNSDDSHKRAWKEICDLYNWWTKSRPNRKSPLDDKRLKVPPIIFEDIPDSDCKRMVEPDKKKYAAYYKALEKEQQQEIKFHEEDQQNLHRLIEIRPYLWT
;
A
#
# COMPACT_ATOMS: atom_id res chain seq x y z
N MET A 1 27.99 2.32 -8.77
CA MET A 1 26.70 1.65 -9.06
C MET A 1 25.60 2.50 -8.44
N LYS A 2 24.61 2.95 -9.21
CA LYS A 2 23.44 3.66 -8.66
C LYS A 2 22.43 2.61 -8.18
N TYR A 3 21.90 2.77 -6.97
CA TYR A 3 20.85 1.92 -6.42
C TYR A 3 19.71 2.80 -5.91
N LEU A 4 18.47 2.34 -6.09
CA LEU A 4 17.28 2.97 -5.50
C LEU A 4 17.04 2.37 -4.12
N LYS A 5 17.05 3.21 -3.08
CA LYS A 5 16.75 2.77 -1.72
C LYS A 5 15.27 3.02 -1.41
N ILE A 6 14.49 1.95 -1.27
CA ILE A 6 13.08 2.05 -0.89
C ILE A 6 12.98 2.26 0.62
N HIS A 7 12.61 3.46 1.05
CA HIS A 7 12.56 3.83 2.47
C HIS A 7 11.32 3.31 3.19
N THR A 8 10.26 3.01 2.44
CA THR A 8 8.97 2.55 2.96
C THR A 8 8.88 1.05 3.22
N LEU A 9 9.92 0.27 2.89
CA LEU A 9 9.93 -1.18 3.08
C LEU A 9 11.00 -1.59 4.11
N GLU A 10 10.57 -2.33 5.11
CA GLU A 10 11.47 -2.99 6.05
C GLU A 10 12.17 -4.20 5.42
N LYS A 11 13.27 -4.65 6.05
CA LYS A 11 13.97 -5.87 5.63
C LYS A 11 13.06 -7.09 5.80
N GLY A 12 13.00 -7.94 4.79
CA GLY A 12 12.25 -9.20 4.84
C GLY A 12 11.80 -9.65 3.46
N TRP A 13 11.09 -10.78 3.42
CA TRP A 13 10.41 -11.22 2.21
C TRP A 13 9.21 -10.32 1.94
N ARG A 14 8.99 -9.98 0.67
CA ARG A 14 7.87 -9.18 0.17
C ARG A 14 7.47 -9.69 -1.21
N ASP A 15 6.17 -9.61 -1.49
CA ASP A 15 5.64 -9.87 -2.82
C ASP A 15 6.19 -8.88 -3.86
N ARG A 16 6.29 -9.36 -5.11
CA ARG A 16 6.94 -8.60 -6.18
C ARG A 16 6.10 -7.41 -6.67
N ASP A 17 4.78 -7.53 -6.61
CA ASP A 17 3.84 -6.44 -6.89
C ASP A 17 4.00 -5.29 -5.88
N SER A 18 4.11 -5.61 -4.59
CA SER A 18 4.38 -4.64 -3.53
C SER A 18 5.72 -3.95 -3.75
N ILE A 19 6.79 -4.70 -4.05
CA ILE A 19 8.10 -4.12 -4.36
C ILE A 19 8.01 -3.16 -5.56
N MET A 20 7.27 -3.53 -6.61
CA MET A 20 7.09 -2.70 -7.80
C MET A 20 6.41 -1.37 -7.47
N LEU A 21 5.30 -1.41 -6.73
CA LEU A 21 4.58 -0.22 -6.30
C LEU A 21 5.48 0.70 -5.46
N HIS A 22 6.13 0.13 -4.44
CA HIS A 22 7.00 0.90 -3.54
C HIS A 22 8.23 1.48 -4.26
N ALA A 23 8.83 0.76 -5.21
CA ALA A 23 9.92 1.27 -6.02
C ALA A 23 9.47 2.45 -6.91
N ALA A 24 8.33 2.32 -7.59
CA ALA A 24 7.82 3.38 -8.46
C ALA A 24 7.53 4.67 -7.67
N PHE A 25 6.88 4.55 -6.51
CA PHE A 25 6.60 5.71 -5.68
C PHE A 25 7.83 6.26 -4.95
N GLN A 26 8.86 5.44 -4.71
CA GLN A 26 10.14 5.97 -4.22
C GLN A 26 10.77 6.93 -5.25
N ILE A 27 10.68 6.63 -6.55
CA ILE A 27 11.17 7.53 -7.60
C ILE A 27 10.39 8.85 -7.57
N LEU A 28 9.06 8.80 -7.41
CA LEU A 28 8.24 10.02 -7.28
C LEU A 28 8.63 10.85 -6.05
N VAL A 29 8.85 10.21 -4.91
CA VAL A 29 9.27 10.89 -3.67
C VAL A 29 10.63 11.54 -3.85
N ASP A 30 11.61 10.80 -4.39
CA ASP A 30 12.96 11.32 -4.62
C ASP A 30 12.92 12.52 -5.58
N PHE A 31 12.12 12.44 -6.65
CA PHE A 31 11.90 13.56 -7.58
C PHE A 31 11.35 14.80 -6.88
N VAL A 32 10.26 14.65 -6.09
CA VAL A 32 9.62 15.79 -5.43
C VAL A 32 10.50 16.38 -4.32
N GLU A 33 11.12 15.55 -3.48
CA GLU A 33 11.83 15.99 -2.28
C GLU A 33 13.29 16.38 -2.54
N LEU A 34 13.99 15.65 -3.42
CA LEU A 34 15.42 15.85 -3.65
C LEU A 34 15.69 16.78 -4.83
N GLU A 35 14.97 16.60 -5.95
CA GLU A 35 15.17 17.43 -7.15
C GLU A 35 14.39 18.74 -7.10
N LYS A 36 13.35 18.81 -6.24
CA LYS A 36 12.53 20.02 -6.00
C LYS A 36 12.04 20.70 -7.28
N PRO A 37 11.40 19.96 -8.19
CA PRO A 37 10.94 20.48 -9.49
C PRO A 37 9.98 21.67 -9.37
N GLY A 38 9.29 21.82 -8.23
CA GLY A 38 8.42 22.98 -7.96
C GLY A 38 9.17 24.32 -7.82
N GLU A 39 10.49 24.29 -7.60
CA GLU A 39 11.34 25.49 -7.48
C GLU A 39 12.01 25.87 -8.82
N ILE A 40 12.13 24.93 -9.76
CA ILE A 40 12.98 25.09 -10.96
C ILE A 40 12.24 24.95 -12.30
N VAL A 41 11.09 24.26 -12.35
CA VAL A 41 10.31 24.07 -13.57
C VAL A 41 9.12 25.04 -13.59
N ASP A 42 8.89 25.69 -14.75
CA ASP A 42 7.67 26.46 -14.99
C ASP A 42 6.49 25.53 -15.34
N TRP A 43 5.84 25.02 -14.31
CA TRP A 43 4.65 24.18 -14.43
C TRP A 43 3.42 24.92 -14.99
N ASN A 44 3.47 26.25 -15.12
CA ASN A 44 2.38 27.04 -15.68
C ASN A 44 2.54 27.35 -17.18
N SER A 45 3.62 26.86 -17.79
CA SER A 45 3.96 27.08 -19.20
C SER A 45 2.85 26.67 -20.16
N ASP A 46 2.20 25.53 -19.93
CA ASP A 46 1.02 25.08 -20.68
C ASP A 46 0.08 24.19 -19.84
N ASP A 47 -1.07 23.86 -20.40
CA ASP A 47 -2.10 23.05 -19.74
C ASP A 47 -1.65 21.62 -19.44
N SER A 48 -0.73 21.06 -20.22
CA SER A 48 -0.21 19.71 -20.01
C SER A 48 0.70 19.67 -18.79
N HIS A 49 1.60 20.65 -18.66
CA HIS A 49 2.46 20.82 -17.48
C HIS A 49 1.64 21.10 -16.22
N LYS A 50 0.62 21.96 -16.30
CA LYS A 50 -0.27 22.23 -15.15
C LYS A 50 -0.97 20.97 -14.67
N ARG A 51 -1.51 20.16 -15.59
CA ARG A 51 -2.17 18.89 -15.26
C ARG A 51 -1.18 17.89 -14.67
N ALA A 52 -0.01 17.74 -15.29
CA ALA A 52 1.04 16.86 -14.79
C ALA A 52 1.48 17.23 -13.36
N TRP A 53 1.70 18.52 -13.10
CA TRP A 53 2.09 18.98 -11.76
C TRP A 53 1.02 18.70 -10.71
N LYS A 54 -0.24 18.91 -11.05
CA LYS A 54 -1.35 18.57 -10.18
C LYS A 54 -1.37 17.07 -9.86
N GLU A 55 -1.22 16.21 -10.88
CA GLU A 55 -1.18 14.76 -10.68
C GLU A 55 0.03 14.31 -9.85
N ILE A 56 1.22 14.89 -10.07
CA ILE A 56 2.42 14.67 -9.25
C ILE A 56 2.11 14.97 -7.78
N CYS A 57 1.54 16.14 -7.51
CA CYS A 57 1.20 16.56 -6.14
C CYS A 57 0.16 15.64 -5.50
N ASP A 58 -0.88 15.24 -6.24
CA ASP A 58 -1.94 14.38 -5.74
C ASP A 58 -1.40 12.98 -5.39
N LEU A 59 -0.61 12.38 -6.28
CA LEU A 59 0.02 11.07 -6.08
C LEU A 59 1.03 11.09 -4.94
N TYR A 60 1.84 12.15 -4.85
CA TYR A 60 2.79 12.33 -3.75
C TYR A 60 2.07 12.46 -2.40
N ASN A 61 1.02 13.27 -2.32
CA ASN A 61 0.22 13.41 -1.09
C ASN A 61 -0.49 12.09 -0.74
N TRP A 62 -1.04 11.39 -1.72
CA TRP A 62 -1.64 10.08 -1.48
C TRP A 62 -0.63 9.10 -0.88
N TRP A 63 0.57 9.00 -1.47
CA TRP A 63 1.60 8.07 -1.02
C TRP A 63 2.16 8.40 0.36
N THR A 64 2.41 9.67 0.65
CA THR A 64 3.08 10.11 1.89
C THR A 64 2.11 10.33 3.05
N LYS A 65 0.84 10.66 2.76
CA LYS A 65 -0.14 11.04 3.78
C LYS A 65 -1.32 10.09 3.83
N SER A 66 -2.03 9.89 2.73
CA SER A 66 -3.31 9.16 2.77
C SER A 66 -3.11 7.65 2.95
N ARG A 67 -2.25 7.03 2.13
CA ARG A 67 -2.01 5.58 2.12
C ARG A 67 -1.46 5.04 3.44
N PRO A 68 -0.46 5.66 4.10
CA PRO A 68 0.06 5.16 5.38
C PRO A 68 -0.93 5.29 6.54
N ASN A 69 -1.94 6.15 6.41
CA ASN A 69 -2.94 6.41 7.44
C ASN A 69 -4.22 5.56 7.32
N ARG A 70 -4.25 4.59 6.40
CA ARG A 70 -5.33 3.59 6.29
C ARG A 70 -5.54 2.88 7.65
N LYS A 71 -6.79 2.62 8.01
CA LYS A 71 -7.17 1.98 9.28
C LYS A 71 -7.73 0.60 9.00
N SER A 72 -7.28 -0.41 9.73
CA SER A 72 -7.87 -1.73 9.69
C SER A 72 -9.06 -1.81 10.67
N PRO A 73 -10.17 -2.46 10.31
CA PRO A 73 -11.23 -2.82 11.24
C PRO A 73 -10.74 -3.75 12.35
N LEU A 74 -9.65 -4.49 12.13
CA LEU A 74 -9.02 -5.36 13.13
C LEU A 74 -8.13 -4.59 14.12
N ASP A 75 -7.81 -3.32 13.87
CA ASP A 75 -7.04 -2.48 14.81
C ASP A 75 -7.80 -2.17 16.12
N ASP A 76 -9.12 -2.45 16.17
CA ASP A 76 -9.91 -2.28 17.39
C ASP A 76 -9.48 -3.29 18.46
N LYS A 77 -8.72 -2.79 19.44
CA LYS A 77 -8.21 -3.54 20.60
C LYS A 77 -9.31 -4.20 21.47
N ARG A 78 -10.58 -3.82 21.28
CA ARG A 78 -11.72 -4.43 21.99
C ARG A 78 -12.17 -5.74 21.33
N LEU A 79 -11.75 -6.02 20.10
CA LEU A 79 -12.07 -7.24 19.40
C LEU A 79 -11.38 -8.44 20.08
N LYS A 80 -12.20 -9.44 20.42
CA LYS A 80 -11.68 -10.74 20.85
C LYS A 80 -11.22 -11.49 19.61
N VAL A 81 -9.91 -11.66 19.47
CA VAL A 81 -9.32 -12.46 18.39
C VAL A 81 -9.35 -13.95 18.79
N PRO A 82 -9.82 -14.85 17.92
CA PRO A 82 -9.77 -16.29 18.19
C PRO A 82 -8.31 -16.78 18.25
N PRO A 83 -7.95 -17.65 19.20
CA PRO A 83 -6.63 -18.27 19.23
C PRO A 83 -6.45 -19.21 18.03
N ILE A 84 -5.24 -19.26 17.48
CA ILE A 84 -4.87 -20.27 16.48
C ILE A 84 -4.46 -21.53 17.21
N ILE A 85 -5.21 -22.62 17.04
CA ILE A 85 -4.98 -23.90 17.71
C ILE A 85 -4.78 -24.96 16.62
N PHE A 86 -3.78 -25.83 16.83
CA PHE A 86 -3.49 -26.97 15.96
C PHE A 86 -3.56 -28.27 16.76
N GLU A 87 -4.14 -29.29 16.15
CA GLU A 87 -4.23 -30.66 16.68
C GLU A 87 -3.46 -31.62 15.79
N ASP A 88 -2.86 -32.65 16.40
CA ASP A 88 -2.19 -33.71 15.66
C ASP A 88 -3.22 -34.59 14.95
N ILE A 89 -2.87 -35.05 13.75
CA ILE A 89 -3.66 -36.00 12.98
C ILE A 89 -3.00 -37.37 13.12
N PRO A 90 -3.73 -38.43 13.52
CA PRO A 90 -3.16 -39.77 13.60
C PRO A 90 -2.51 -40.19 12.28
N ASP A 91 -1.33 -40.79 12.37
CA ASP A 91 -0.55 -41.31 11.23
C ASP A 91 -0.21 -40.27 10.15
N SER A 92 -0.08 -39.00 10.53
CA SER A 92 0.31 -37.91 9.63
C SER A 92 1.29 -36.94 10.30
N ASP A 93 2.26 -36.45 9.52
CA ASP A 93 3.14 -35.35 9.95
C ASP A 93 2.44 -33.98 9.89
N CYS A 94 1.22 -33.93 9.36
CA CYS A 94 0.42 -32.71 9.27
C CYS A 94 -0.38 -32.45 10.55
N LYS A 95 -0.63 -31.18 10.85
CA LYS A 95 -1.53 -30.75 11.93
C LYS A 95 -2.82 -30.16 11.37
N ARG A 96 -3.93 -30.43 12.04
CA ARG A 96 -5.24 -29.84 11.72
C ARG A 96 -5.42 -28.54 12.49
N MET A 97 -5.74 -27.45 11.79
CA MET A 97 -6.19 -26.23 12.45
C MET A 97 -7.60 -26.43 13.01
N VAL A 98 -7.79 -26.14 14.29
CA VAL A 98 -9.11 -26.22 14.94
C VAL A 98 -9.91 -24.97 14.59
N GLU A 99 -11.10 -25.16 14.03
CA GLU A 99 -11.99 -24.03 13.74
C GLU A 99 -12.48 -23.36 15.04
N PRO A 100 -12.28 -22.04 15.19
CA PRO A 100 -12.80 -21.31 16.34
C PRO A 100 -14.33 -21.24 16.35
N ASP A 101 -14.92 -21.09 17.54
CA ASP A 101 -16.35 -20.86 17.69
C ASP A 101 -16.76 -19.50 17.05
N LYS A 102 -17.35 -19.58 15.86
CA LYS A 102 -17.79 -18.41 15.08
C LYS A 102 -18.82 -17.56 15.82
N LYS A 103 -19.65 -18.13 16.70
CA LYS A 103 -20.63 -17.36 17.49
C LYS A 103 -19.94 -16.57 18.59
N LYS A 104 -18.98 -17.18 19.29
CA LYS A 104 -18.18 -16.52 20.34
C LYS A 104 -17.37 -15.34 19.80
N TYR A 105 -16.87 -15.46 18.56
CA TYR A 105 -16.01 -14.47 17.91
C TYR A 105 -16.73 -13.73 16.75
N ALA A 106 -18.07 -13.64 16.78
CA ALA A 106 -18.85 -13.08 15.66
C ALA A 106 -18.42 -11.64 15.29
N ALA A 107 -18.08 -10.81 16.28
CA ALA A 107 -17.60 -9.45 16.03
C ALA A 107 -16.27 -9.41 15.28
N TYR A 108 -15.35 -10.34 15.58
CA TYR A 108 -14.07 -10.49 14.88
C TYR A 108 -14.30 -10.90 13.43
N TYR A 109 -15.12 -11.93 13.18
CA TYR A 109 -15.39 -12.38 11.81
C TYR A 109 -16.09 -11.31 10.96
N LYS A 110 -16.98 -10.52 11.57
CA LYS A 110 -17.59 -9.36 10.89
C LYS A 110 -16.56 -8.26 10.58
N ALA A 111 -15.58 -8.05 11.45
CA ALA A 111 -14.51 -7.10 11.20
C ALA A 111 -13.56 -7.63 10.10
N LEU A 112 -13.25 -8.93 10.10
CA LEU A 112 -12.45 -9.60 9.09
C LEU A 112 -13.08 -9.52 7.70
N GLU A 113 -14.40 -9.73 7.59
CA GLU A 113 -15.11 -9.57 6.32
C GLU A 113 -15.02 -8.12 5.79
N LYS A 114 -15.13 -7.13 6.69
CA LYS A 114 -14.95 -5.72 6.32
C LYS A 114 -13.53 -5.40 5.90
N GLU A 115 -12.54 -5.98 6.59
CA GLU A 115 -11.13 -5.80 6.24
C GLU A 115 -10.85 -6.35 4.84
N GLN A 116 -11.31 -7.56 4.54
CA GLN A 116 -11.17 -8.15 3.20
C GLN A 116 -11.76 -7.24 2.11
N GLN A 117 -12.94 -6.67 2.35
CA GLN A 117 -13.56 -5.72 1.41
C GLN A 117 -12.74 -4.42 1.27
N GLN A 118 -12.07 -3.97 2.33
CA GLN A 118 -11.20 -2.80 2.28
C GLN A 118 -9.88 -3.10 1.56
N GLU A 119 -9.28 -4.26 1.79
CA GLU A 119 -8.06 -4.69 1.11
C GLU A 119 -8.26 -4.74 -0.41
N ILE A 120 -9.39 -5.28 -0.89
CA ILE A 120 -9.73 -5.27 -2.31
C ILE A 120 -9.73 -3.84 -2.87
N LYS A 121 -10.41 -2.91 -2.18
CA LYS A 121 -10.47 -1.50 -2.59
C LYS A 121 -9.10 -0.82 -2.55
N PHE A 122 -8.28 -1.14 -1.55
CA PHE A 122 -6.93 -0.61 -1.44
C PHE A 122 -6.01 -1.15 -2.54
N HIS A 123 -6.15 -2.43 -2.90
CA HIS A 123 -5.44 -3.00 -4.05
C HIS A 123 -5.84 -2.33 -5.35
N GLU A 124 -7.14 -2.09 -5.56
CA GLU A 124 -7.63 -1.36 -6.74
C GLU A 124 -7.13 0.09 -6.78
N GLU A 125 -7.17 0.81 -5.65
CA GLU A 125 -6.63 2.17 -5.54
C GLU A 125 -5.11 2.20 -5.81
N ASP A 126 -4.36 1.26 -5.23
CA ASP A 126 -2.91 1.14 -5.44
C ASP A 126 -2.60 0.92 -6.94
N GLN A 127 -3.36 0.05 -7.62
CA GLN A 127 -3.20 -0.20 -9.06
C GLN A 127 -3.53 1.05 -9.90
N GLN A 128 -4.63 1.74 -9.58
CA GLN A 128 -5.04 2.96 -10.28
C GLN A 128 -3.99 4.06 -10.13
N ASN A 129 -3.44 4.26 -8.94
CA ASN A 129 -2.43 5.27 -8.70
C ASN A 129 -1.08 4.91 -9.33
N LEU A 130 -0.76 3.61 -9.42
CA LEU A 130 0.40 3.16 -10.20
C LEU A 130 0.22 3.49 -11.69
N HIS A 131 -0.96 3.22 -12.28
CA HIS A 131 -1.23 3.62 -13.67
C HIS A 131 -1.07 5.12 -13.87
N ARG A 132 -1.67 5.94 -12.99
CA ARG A 132 -1.54 7.40 -13.04
C ARG A 132 -0.08 7.85 -12.98
N LEU A 133 0.74 7.22 -12.14
CA LEU A 133 2.17 7.50 -12.05
C LEU A 133 2.92 7.18 -13.36
N ILE A 134 2.59 6.06 -14.01
CA ILE A 134 3.18 5.70 -15.30
C ILE A 134 2.83 6.73 -16.38
N GLU A 135 1.61 7.25 -16.39
CA GLU A 135 1.17 8.27 -17.35
C GLU A 135 1.93 9.60 -17.20
N ILE A 136 2.27 10.00 -15.97
CA ILE A 136 3.03 11.24 -15.72
C ILE A 136 4.55 11.08 -15.84
N ARG A 137 5.05 9.86 -16.07
CA ARG A 137 6.49 9.58 -16.22
C ARG A 137 7.23 10.55 -17.17
N PRO A 138 6.67 10.97 -18.33
CA PRO A 138 7.34 11.91 -19.23
C PRO A 138 7.66 13.28 -18.62
N TYR A 139 7.05 13.64 -17.48
CA TYR A 139 7.26 14.90 -16.76
C TYR A 139 8.19 14.76 -15.54
N LEU A 140 8.69 13.55 -15.25
CA LEU A 140 9.62 13.30 -14.14
C LEU A 140 11.06 13.56 -14.58
N TRP A 141 11.34 14.79 -14.98
CA TRP A 141 12.67 15.30 -15.30
C TRP A 141 12.83 16.70 -14.71
N THR A 142 14.07 17.07 -14.43
CA THR A 142 14.48 18.40 -13.97
C THR A 142 15.52 19.00 -14.89
#